data_AF-A0A7J3SB08-F1
#
_entry.id   AF-A0A7J3SB08-F1
#
_cell.length_a   1.000
_cell.length_b   1.000
_cell.length_c   1.000
_cell.angle_alpha   90.00
_cell.angle_beta   90.00
_cell.angle_gamma   90.00
#
_symmetry.space_group_name_H-M   'P 1'
#
loop_
_entity.id
_entity.type
_entity.pdbx_description
1 polymer ?
#
loop_
_entity_poly.entity_id
_entity_poly.type
_entity_poly.pdbx_seq_one_letter_code
_entity_poly.pdbx_strand_id
1 'polypeptide(L)'
;MSKRVVSVILEHGSCGWGKCYFCGWGKRRVECSLDELKGRIFNVLSSKRREGEIDLLKVFSSGSFLDPKQFPDDFVSWFIRLCESFGVKELIVESRPEYITEDRLKLLLSGKVKVTVAIGLELANDDILLNYYCKGLRVDDVVNAVKVLRGHGFGVRLYLLVNGHPYLYSNPKIHKRIFEDSIKLALDLADSVVVINAYPHVGSRLWEDWINGSWRPFDEEEFKRFVGGWGMHPKVELDFNNLNFIPKFPREKQIFLHGVGHDYLVHPYYEVWQDYIVRFYKPPKSKDIALFLPCAYRKPYTRSKTWKAILNAIYSLPFFPRIHLIAVSSPGVIPYEFINYYPFQSYDWPEWLETEEIKREYIEVTKIRVKNYLMKHASNYRIFYAYFRYGAETLTAIIEAFRDLGLSDKLRVVIDEGLAMEIEAEGFKPMVAHPKALNKLREMLGEAASSKG
;
A
#
# COMPACT_ATOMS: atom_id res chain seq x y z
N MET A 1 1.46 -31.78 -9.90
CA MET A 1 1.24 -30.55 -10.68
C MET A 1 0.76 -29.46 -9.73
N SER A 2 1.21 -28.21 -9.89
CA SER A 2 0.75 -27.09 -9.06
C SER A 2 -0.73 -26.81 -9.34
N LYS A 3 -1.54 -26.66 -8.28
CA LYS A 3 -2.99 -26.37 -8.38
C LYS A 3 -3.18 -24.99 -9.02
N ARG A 4 -3.86 -24.91 -10.17
CA ARG A 4 -4.11 -23.64 -10.86
C ARG A 4 -5.25 -22.88 -10.18
N VAL A 5 -4.89 -21.76 -9.54
CA VAL A 5 -5.82 -20.87 -8.83
C VAL A 5 -6.15 -19.66 -9.69
N VAL A 6 -7.43 -19.36 -9.84
CA VAL A 6 -7.95 -18.15 -10.46
C VAL A 6 -8.71 -17.36 -9.41
N SER A 7 -8.43 -16.05 -9.32
CA SER A 7 -9.15 -15.14 -8.44
C SER A 7 -9.97 -14.15 -9.26
N VAL A 8 -11.22 -13.91 -8.86
CA VAL A 8 -12.11 -12.93 -9.48
C VAL A 8 -12.73 -12.04 -8.42
N ILE A 9 -12.89 -10.76 -8.76
CA ILE A 9 -13.63 -9.80 -7.95
C ILE A 9 -15.04 -9.68 -8.52
N LEU A 10 -16.03 -9.86 -7.66
CA LEU A 10 -17.45 -9.87 -7.98
C LEU A 10 -18.16 -8.81 -7.15
N GLU A 11 -18.40 -7.64 -7.75
CA GLU A 11 -19.03 -6.52 -7.04
C GLU A 11 -20.37 -6.16 -7.68
N HIS A 12 -21.41 -6.17 -6.86
CA HIS A 12 -22.75 -5.70 -7.22
C HIS A 12 -23.42 -5.06 -6.00
N GLY A 13 -24.06 -3.91 -6.22
CA GLY A 13 -24.78 -3.21 -5.16
C GLY A 13 -23.85 -2.77 -4.03
N SER A 14 -24.29 -2.98 -2.80
CA SER A 14 -23.55 -2.63 -1.57
C SER A 14 -23.61 -3.77 -0.57
N CYS A 15 -22.58 -3.90 0.27
CA CYS A 15 -22.63 -4.85 1.38
C CYS A 15 -23.83 -4.56 2.28
N GLY A 16 -24.67 -5.56 2.56
CA GLY A 16 -25.85 -5.39 3.41
C GLY A 16 -25.55 -4.91 4.84
N TRP A 17 -24.32 -5.11 5.32
CA TRP A 17 -23.88 -4.59 6.62
C TRP A 17 -23.26 -3.19 6.55
N GLY A 18 -22.26 -2.99 5.70
CA GLY A 18 -21.63 -1.69 5.41
C GLY A 18 -20.97 -0.91 6.57
N LYS A 19 -21.01 -1.40 7.82
CA LYS A 19 -20.62 -0.62 9.02
C LYS A 19 -19.27 -0.99 9.64
N CYS A 20 -18.56 -1.98 9.10
CA CYS A 20 -17.27 -2.43 9.66
C CYS A 20 -16.28 -1.26 9.76
N TYR A 21 -15.56 -1.19 10.87
CA TYR A 21 -14.62 -0.12 11.20
C TYR A 21 -13.49 0.01 10.18
N PHE A 22 -12.87 -1.12 9.84
CA PHE A 22 -11.69 -1.24 8.99
C PHE A 22 -11.99 -1.44 7.49
N CYS A 23 -13.25 -1.71 7.12
CA CYS A 23 -13.59 -2.07 5.75
C CYS A 23 -14.00 -0.84 4.93
N GLY A 24 -13.24 -0.55 3.87
CA GLY A 24 -13.63 0.43 2.85
C GLY A 24 -14.46 -0.18 1.71
N TRP A 25 -14.27 -1.47 1.41
CA TRP A 25 -14.98 -2.16 0.32
C TRP A 25 -16.49 -2.23 0.57
N GLY A 26 -16.89 -2.64 1.77
CA GLY A 26 -18.31 -2.74 2.15
C GLY A 26 -19.06 -1.42 2.19
N LYS A 27 -18.35 -0.28 2.17
CA LYS A 27 -18.93 1.07 2.12
C LYS A 27 -19.15 1.58 0.70
N ARG A 28 -18.63 0.87 -0.31
CA ARG A 28 -18.81 1.25 -1.71
C ARG A 28 -20.16 0.76 -2.22
N ARG A 29 -20.73 1.52 -3.14
CA ARG A 29 -21.84 1.10 -3.97
C ARG A 29 -21.32 0.89 -5.40
N VAL A 30 -21.59 -0.28 -5.96
CA VAL A 30 -21.22 -0.62 -7.33
C VAL A 30 -22.47 -0.65 -8.19
N GLU A 31 -22.55 0.30 -9.12
CA GLU A 31 -23.59 0.37 -10.15
C GLU A 31 -23.16 -0.50 -11.33
N CYS A 32 -23.65 -1.74 -11.34
CA CYS A 32 -23.45 -2.70 -12.42
C CYS A 32 -24.70 -3.57 -12.48
N SER A 33 -25.32 -3.71 -13.65
CA SER A 33 -26.42 -4.65 -13.79
C SER A 33 -25.94 -6.09 -13.64
N LEU A 34 -26.85 -7.01 -13.27
CA LEU A 34 -26.50 -8.43 -13.16
C LEU A 34 -26.10 -9.02 -14.53
N ASP A 35 -26.68 -8.56 -15.63
CA ASP A 35 -26.33 -9.07 -16.97
C ASP A 35 -24.94 -8.61 -17.43
N GLU A 36 -24.55 -7.36 -17.15
CA GLU A 36 -23.18 -6.91 -17.36
C GLU A 36 -22.19 -7.72 -16.52
N LEU A 37 -22.55 -8.01 -15.26
CA LEU A 37 -21.72 -8.81 -14.37
C LEU A 37 -21.57 -10.25 -14.88
N LYS A 38 -22.67 -10.86 -15.34
CA LYS A 38 -22.66 -12.19 -15.99
C LYS A 38 -21.71 -12.21 -17.18
N GLY A 39 -21.78 -11.22 -18.06
CA GLY A 39 -20.90 -11.08 -19.23
C GLY A 39 -19.43 -10.93 -18.85
N ARG A 40 -19.11 -10.09 -17.84
CA ARG A 40 -17.73 -9.91 -17.35
C ARG A 40 -17.13 -11.21 -16.84
N ILE A 41 -17.86 -11.94 -16.00
CA ILE A 41 -17.39 -13.22 -15.44
C ILE A 41 -17.19 -14.24 -16.54
N PHE A 42 -18.15 -14.37 -17.47
CA PHE A 42 -18.05 -15.31 -18.59
C PHE A 42 -16.78 -15.06 -19.40
N ASN A 43 -16.47 -13.80 -19.71
CA ASN A 43 -15.27 -13.44 -20.46
C ASN A 43 -13.98 -13.77 -19.68
N VAL A 44 -13.95 -13.49 -18.38
CA VAL A 44 -12.80 -13.81 -17.53
C VAL A 44 -12.58 -15.32 -17.46
N LEU A 45 -13.62 -16.11 -17.18
CA LEU A 45 -13.51 -17.57 -17.11
C LEU A 45 -13.17 -18.18 -18.47
N SER A 46 -13.72 -17.65 -19.57
CA SER A 46 -13.38 -18.08 -20.93
C SER A 46 -11.91 -17.85 -21.24
N SER A 47 -11.40 -16.65 -20.96
CA SER A 47 -9.98 -16.33 -21.15
C SER A 47 -9.10 -17.24 -20.29
N LYS A 48 -9.46 -17.42 -19.02
CA LYS A 48 -8.68 -18.24 -18.08
C LYS A 48 -8.74 -19.72 -18.42
N ARG A 49 -9.84 -20.22 -18.99
CA ARG A 49 -9.93 -21.63 -19.43
C ARG A 49 -9.01 -21.92 -20.61
N ARG A 50 -8.76 -20.94 -21.50
CA ARG A 50 -7.81 -21.10 -22.62
C ARG A 50 -6.36 -21.29 -22.16
N GLU A 51 -6.03 -20.80 -20.98
CA GLU A 51 -4.70 -21.00 -20.36
C GLU A 51 -4.58 -22.36 -19.64
N GLY A 52 -5.67 -23.12 -19.49
CA GLY A 52 -5.70 -24.43 -18.84
C GLY A 52 -6.89 -24.63 -17.91
N GLU A 53 -6.96 -25.80 -17.26
CA GLU A 53 -8.01 -26.11 -16.29
C GLU A 53 -7.97 -25.16 -15.09
N ILE A 54 -9.13 -24.97 -14.46
CA ILE A 54 -9.27 -24.13 -13.26
C ILE A 54 -9.49 -25.08 -12.07
N ASP A 55 -8.43 -25.37 -11.32
CA ASP A 55 -8.53 -26.26 -10.17
C ASP A 55 -9.23 -25.58 -8.99
N LEU A 56 -9.06 -24.26 -8.84
CA LEU A 56 -9.72 -23.48 -7.80
C LEU A 56 -10.06 -22.08 -8.31
N LEU A 57 -11.33 -21.70 -8.18
CA LEU A 57 -11.81 -20.34 -8.35
C LEU A 57 -12.05 -19.68 -6.99
N LYS A 58 -11.37 -18.59 -6.68
CA LYS A 58 -11.61 -17.74 -5.49
C LYS A 58 -12.42 -16.51 -5.92
N VAL A 59 -13.59 -16.31 -5.30
CA VAL A 59 -14.47 -15.17 -5.56
C VAL A 59 -14.44 -14.22 -4.38
N PHE A 60 -13.93 -13.02 -4.60
CA PHE A 60 -13.95 -11.93 -3.65
C PHE A 60 -15.13 -11.03 -3.95
N SER A 61 -15.97 -10.73 -2.96
CA SER A 61 -17.13 -9.86 -3.16
C SER A 61 -17.01 -8.58 -2.34
N SER A 62 -17.65 -7.48 -2.78
CA SER A 62 -17.70 -6.24 -1.99
C SER A 62 -18.53 -6.38 -0.70
N GLY A 63 -19.12 -7.55 -0.43
CA GLY A 63 -19.93 -7.82 0.74
C GLY A 63 -20.10 -9.31 1.00
N SER A 64 -21.21 -9.90 0.58
CA SER A 64 -21.52 -11.31 0.82
C SER A 64 -22.16 -11.94 -0.40
N PHE A 65 -21.54 -13.00 -0.91
CA PHE A 65 -22.04 -13.74 -2.06
C PHE A 65 -23.44 -14.33 -1.81
N LEU A 66 -23.75 -14.68 -0.56
CA LEU A 66 -25.07 -15.19 -0.18
C LEU A 66 -26.06 -14.10 0.26
N ASP A 67 -25.73 -12.80 0.20
CA ASP A 67 -26.72 -11.75 0.44
C ASP A 67 -27.69 -11.66 -0.77
N PRO A 68 -29.00 -11.95 -0.61
CA PRO A 68 -29.95 -11.90 -1.72
C PRO A 68 -30.14 -10.50 -2.31
N LYS A 69 -29.78 -9.44 -1.57
CA LYS A 69 -29.82 -8.06 -2.09
C LYS A 69 -28.63 -7.76 -3.00
N GLN A 70 -27.52 -8.47 -2.86
CA GLN A 70 -26.37 -8.35 -3.76
C GLN A 70 -26.42 -9.39 -4.88
N PHE A 71 -26.78 -10.63 -4.56
CA PHE A 71 -26.80 -11.73 -5.52
C PHE A 71 -28.10 -12.53 -5.36
N PRO A 72 -29.11 -12.21 -6.18
CA PRO A 72 -30.38 -12.92 -6.17
C PRO A 72 -30.23 -14.41 -6.50
N ASP A 73 -31.25 -15.21 -6.16
CA ASP A 73 -31.20 -16.67 -6.25
C ASP A 73 -30.89 -17.19 -7.67
N ASP A 74 -31.44 -16.54 -8.69
CA ASP A 74 -31.24 -16.88 -10.10
C ASP A 74 -29.78 -16.67 -10.52
N PHE A 75 -29.15 -15.60 -10.03
CA PHE A 75 -27.74 -15.31 -10.26
C PHE A 75 -26.83 -16.34 -9.59
N VAL A 76 -27.06 -16.65 -8.31
CA VAL A 76 -26.25 -17.64 -7.57
C VAL A 76 -26.33 -19.00 -8.26
N SER A 77 -27.54 -19.45 -8.60
CA SER A 77 -27.77 -20.71 -9.31
C SER A 77 -27.12 -20.72 -10.69
N TRP A 78 -27.21 -19.61 -11.42
CA TRP A 78 -26.55 -19.45 -12.71
C TRP A 78 -25.02 -19.52 -12.58
N PHE A 79 -24.45 -18.88 -11.56
CA PHE A 79 -23.02 -18.83 -11.35
C PHE A 79 -22.42 -20.20 -11.04
N ILE A 80 -23.13 -21.04 -10.27
CA ILE A 80 -22.71 -22.43 -10.04
C ILE A 80 -22.72 -23.24 -11.33
N ARG A 81 -23.80 -23.16 -12.13
CA ARG A 81 -23.86 -23.82 -13.44
C ARG A 81 -22.76 -23.32 -14.40
N LEU A 82 -22.42 -22.04 -14.32
CA LEU A 82 -21.31 -21.48 -15.07
C LEU A 82 -19.98 -22.15 -14.67
N CYS A 83 -19.70 -22.24 -13.37
CA CYS A 83 -18.50 -22.91 -12.86
C CYS A 83 -18.43 -24.38 -13.32
N GLU A 84 -19.55 -25.11 -13.30
CA GLU A 84 -19.65 -26.46 -13.84
C GLU A 84 -19.30 -26.52 -15.33
N SER A 85 -19.86 -25.61 -16.13
CA SER A 85 -19.63 -25.57 -17.59
C SER A 85 -18.18 -25.27 -17.96
N PHE A 86 -17.48 -24.50 -17.12
CA PHE A 86 -16.05 -24.21 -17.26
C PHE A 86 -15.16 -25.25 -16.58
N GLY A 87 -15.71 -26.35 -16.05
CA GLY A 87 -14.96 -27.42 -15.41
C GLY A 87 -14.13 -26.95 -14.22
N VAL A 88 -14.65 -26.00 -13.44
CA VAL A 88 -14.05 -25.57 -12.17
C VAL A 88 -14.16 -26.72 -11.16
N LYS A 89 -13.06 -27.13 -10.53
CA LYS A 89 -13.08 -28.24 -9.56
C LYS A 89 -13.49 -27.78 -8.16
N GLU A 90 -12.92 -26.67 -7.69
CA GLU A 90 -13.22 -26.08 -6.40
C GLU A 90 -13.61 -24.61 -6.53
N LEU A 91 -14.56 -24.16 -5.72
CA LEU A 91 -15.02 -22.79 -5.64
C LEU A 91 -14.96 -22.30 -4.19
N ILE A 92 -14.31 -21.16 -3.96
CA ILE A 92 -14.37 -20.42 -2.69
C ILE A 92 -15.20 -19.14 -2.92
N VAL A 93 -16.25 -18.96 -2.13
CA VAL A 93 -17.05 -17.72 -2.09
C VAL A 93 -17.07 -17.16 -0.68
N GLU A 94 -17.13 -15.83 -0.55
CA GLU A 94 -17.18 -15.15 0.74
C GLU A 94 -18.62 -14.82 1.15
N SER A 95 -18.97 -15.10 2.40
CA SER A 95 -20.26 -14.68 2.95
C SER A 95 -20.19 -14.36 4.43
N ARG A 96 -21.01 -13.41 4.86
CA ARG A 96 -21.29 -13.19 6.27
C ARG A 96 -22.20 -14.30 6.84
N PRO A 97 -22.10 -14.60 8.15
CA PRO A 97 -22.85 -15.68 8.80
C PRO A 97 -24.37 -15.60 8.64
N GLU A 98 -24.95 -14.42 8.73
CA GLU A 98 -26.41 -14.25 8.70
C GLU A 98 -27.08 -14.67 7.37
N TYR A 99 -26.30 -14.78 6.29
CA TYR A 99 -26.78 -15.22 4.99
C TYR A 99 -26.56 -16.71 4.73
N ILE A 100 -25.94 -17.43 5.66
CA ILE A 100 -25.68 -18.86 5.57
C ILE A 100 -26.89 -19.59 6.15
N THR A 101 -27.92 -19.74 5.31
CA THR A 101 -29.15 -20.46 5.64
C THR A 101 -29.30 -21.70 4.75
N GLU A 102 -30.06 -22.68 5.19
CA GLU A 102 -30.29 -23.92 4.42
C GLU A 102 -30.80 -23.63 3.00
N ASP A 103 -31.74 -22.69 2.87
CA ASP A 103 -32.31 -22.32 1.56
C ASP A 103 -31.27 -21.68 0.63
N ARG A 104 -30.39 -20.83 1.17
CA ARG A 104 -29.30 -20.23 0.37
C ARG A 104 -28.26 -21.27 -0.01
N LEU A 105 -27.97 -22.24 0.87
CA LEU A 105 -27.02 -23.31 0.58
C LEU A 105 -27.52 -24.27 -0.51
N LYS A 106 -28.83 -24.50 -0.64
CA LYS A 106 -29.41 -25.29 -1.74
C LYS A 106 -29.02 -24.74 -3.12
N LEU A 107 -28.85 -23.43 -3.25
CA LEU A 107 -28.44 -22.76 -4.50
C LEU A 107 -26.99 -23.04 -4.88
N LEU A 108 -26.15 -23.44 -3.91
CA LEU A 108 -24.73 -23.75 -4.10
C LEU A 108 -24.46 -25.23 -4.40
N LEU A 109 -25.48 -26.10 -4.30
CA LEU A 109 -25.30 -27.54 -4.49
C LEU A 109 -24.85 -27.84 -5.91
N SER A 110 -23.79 -28.65 -6.02
CA SER A 110 -23.24 -29.12 -7.28
C SER A 110 -22.66 -30.52 -7.11
N GLY A 111 -22.88 -31.39 -8.09
CA GLY A 111 -22.23 -32.70 -8.16
C GLY A 111 -20.84 -32.65 -8.80
N LYS A 112 -20.41 -31.49 -9.31
CA LYS A 112 -19.17 -31.32 -10.09
C LYS A 112 -18.18 -30.32 -9.46
N VAL A 113 -18.68 -29.37 -8.69
CA VAL A 113 -17.88 -28.31 -8.06
C VAL A 113 -17.92 -28.48 -6.55
N LYS A 114 -16.76 -28.63 -5.92
CA LYS A 114 -16.65 -28.59 -4.45
C LYS A 114 -16.67 -27.13 -3.99
N VAL A 115 -17.71 -26.73 -3.27
CA VAL A 115 -17.88 -25.36 -2.79
C VAL A 115 -17.41 -25.23 -1.34
N THR A 116 -16.64 -24.18 -1.08
CA THR A 116 -16.16 -23.76 0.24
C THR A 116 -16.65 -22.33 0.50
N VAL A 117 -17.22 -22.08 1.67
CA VAL A 117 -17.63 -20.74 2.07
C VAL A 117 -16.60 -20.16 3.04
N ALA A 118 -16.08 -18.99 2.68
CA ALA A 118 -15.18 -18.21 3.49
C ALA A 118 -15.95 -17.21 4.35
N ILE A 119 -15.66 -17.20 5.66
CA ILE A 119 -16.32 -16.33 6.65
C ILE A 119 -15.27 -15.48 7.36
N GLY A 120 -15.52 -14.17 7.45
CA GLY A 120 -14.75 -13.25 8.29
C GLY A 120 -15.07 -13.45 9.77
N LEU A 121 -14.29 -14.30 10.45
CA LEU A 121 -14.29 -14.41 11.92
C LEU A 121 -13.58 -13.21 12.55
N GLU A 122 -12.61 -12.64 11.85
CA GLU A 122 -11.76 -11.53 12.27
C GLU A 122 -10.96 -11.83 13.56
N LEU A 123 -11.59 -11.73 14.72
CA LEU A 123 -11.07 -12.12 16.02
C LEU A 123 -12.21 -12.69 16.85
N ALA A 124 -12.00 -13.86 17.47
CA ALA A 124 -12.99 -14.58 18.27
C ALA A 124 -13.21 -13.92 19.65
N ASN A 125 -13.69 -12.68 19.65
CA ASN A 125 -14.01 -11.91 20.84
C ASN A 125 -15.19 -10.98 20.53
N ASP A 126 -16.30 -11.17 21.22
CA ASP A 126 -17.55 -10.43 20.95
C ASP A 126 -17.41 -8.91 21.12
N ASP A 127 -16.63 -8.46 22.10
CA ASP A 127 -16.40 -7.03 22.32
C ASP A 127 -15.63 -6.41 21.14
N ILE A 128 -14.57 -7.10 20.67
CA ILE A 128 -13.85 -6.71 19.45
C ILE A 128 -14.80 -6.69 18.24
N LEU A 129 -15.60 -7.74 18.04
CA LEU A 129 -16.47 -7.86 16.86
C LEU A 129 -17.59 -6.82 16.85
N LEU A 130 -18.24 -6.57 17.99
CA LEU A 130 -19.39 -5.68 18.07
C LEU A 130 -18.98 -4.21 18.22
N ASN A 131 -18.04 -3.92 19.11
CA ASN A 131 -17.79 -2.54 19.56
C ASN A 131 -16.59 -1.90 18.86
N TYR A 132 -15.51 -2.64 18.63
CA TYR A 132 -14.31 -2.10 17.97
C TYR A 132 -14.38 -2.22 16.45
N TYR A 133 -14.62 -3.43 15.95
CA TYR A 133 -14.72 -3.70 14.51
C TYR A 133 -16.08 -3.36 13.94
N CYS A 134 -17.12 -3.20 14.77
CA CYS A 134 -18.50 -2.96 14.35
C CYS A 134 -18.94 -3.92 13.23
N LYS A 135 -18.63 -5.20 13.38
CA LYS A 135 -18.93 -6.28 12.44
C LYS A 135 -20.41 -6.70 12.51
N GLY A 136 -21.07 -6.47 13.65
CA GLY A 136 -22.48 -6.77 13.84
C GLY A 136 -22.79 -8.25 13.94
N LEU A 137 -21.85 -9.04 14.47
CA LEU A 137 -21.99 -10.46 14.71
C LEU A 137 -21.19 -10.84 15.96
N ARG A 138 -21.52 -11.98 16.55
CA ARG A 138 -20.83 -12.63 17.66
C ARG A 138 -20.06 -13.85 17.16
N VAL A 139 -19.17 -14.37 18.00
CA VAL A 139 -18.45 -15.63 17.72
C VAL A 139 -19.42 -16.79 17.47
N ASP A 140 -20.50 -16.87 18.25
CA ASP A 140 -21.51 -17.93 18.12
C ASP A 140 -22.24 -17.91 16.77
N ASP A 141 -22.43 -16.73 16.17
CA ASP A 141 -23.03 -16.62 14.83
C ASP A 141 -22.14 -17.32 13.78
N VAL A 142 -20.81 -17.14 13.90
CA VAL A 142 -19.83 -17.82 13.04
C VAL A 142 -19.83 -19.33 13.30
N VAL A 143 -19.81 -19.76 14.57
CA VAL A 143 -19.84 -21.18 14.93
C VAL A 143 -21.11 -21.86 14.39
N ASN A 144 -22.27 -21.22 14.50
CA ASN A 144 -23.53 -21.74 13.99
C ASN A 144 -23.53 -21.82 12.46
N ALA A 145 -23.04 -20.79 11.76
CA ALA A 145 -22.90 -20.83 10.31
C ALA A 145 -21.96 -21.97 9.85
N VAL A 146 -20.86 -22.21 10.57
CA VAL A 146 -19.95 -23.34 10.30
C VAL A 146 -20.68 -24.69 10.46
N LYS A 147 -21.50 -24.86 11.50
CA LYS A 147 -22.30 -26.08 11.70
C LYS A 147 -23.27 -26.30 10.53
N VAL A 148 -23.98 -25.25 10.10
CA VAL A 148 -24.93 -25.31 8.98
C VAL A 148 -24.21 -25.71 7.68
N LEU A 149 -23.06 -25.09 7.38
CA LEU A 149 -22.24 -25.43 6.21
C LEU A 149 -21.81 -26.90 6.20
N ARG A 150 -21.23 -27.37 7.31
CA ARG A 150 -20.76 -28.75 7.41
C ARG A 150 -21.90 -29.77 7.36
N GLY A 151 -23.04 -29.46 7.98
CA GLY A 151 -24.25 -30.29 7.91
C GLY A 151 -24.75 -30.51 6.48
N HIS A 152 -24.44 -29.58 5.56
CA HIS A 152 -24.78 -29.66 4.15
C HIS A 152 -23.60 -30.05 3.24
N GLY A 153 -22.47 -30.48 3.82
CA GLY A 153 -21.31 -30.99 3.06
C GLY A 153 -20.41 -29.91 2.43
N PHE A 154 -20.58 -28.63 2.80
CA PHE A 154 -19.73 -27.55 2.29
C PHE A 154 -18.41 -27.45 3.05
N GLY A 155 -17.37 -27.00 2.34
CA GLY A 155 -16.09 -26.64 2.95
C GLY A 155 -16.19 -25.32 3.72
N VAL A 156 -15.31 -25.14 4.69
CA VAL A 156 -15.26 -23.95 5.56
C VAL A 156 -13.86 -23.34 5.53
N ARG A 157 -13.82 -22.03 5.29
CA ARG A 157 -12.61 -21.22 5.41
C ARG A 157 -12.87 -20.05 6.34
N LEU A 158 -11.95 -19.76 7.26
CA LEU A 158 -12.09 -18.62 8.18
C LEU A 158 -11.00 -17.58 7.95
N TYR A 159 -11.37 -16.31 7.99
CA TYR A 159 -10.43 -15.19 7.94
C TYR A 159 -10.26 -14.57 9.32
N LEU A 160 -9.00 -14.37 9.70
CA LEU A 160 -8.60 -13.66 10.91
C LEU A 160 -7.93 -12.35 10.51
N LEU A 161 -8.34 -11.25 11.12
CA LEU A 161 -7.81 -9.92 10.84
C LEU A 161 -7.01 -9.42 12.05
N VAL A 162 -5.70 -9.31 11.85
CA VAL A 162 -4.81 -8.74 12.85
C VAL A 162 -4.71 -7.23 12.68
N ASN A 163 -4.55 -6.54 13.79
CA ASN A 163 -4.25 -5.11 13.85
C ASN A 163 -5.37 -4.22 13.26
N GLY A 164 -6.64 -4.65 13.30
CA GLY A 164 -7.75 -3.93 12.66
C GLY A 164 -8.30 -2.71 13.40
N HIS A 165 -7.67 -2.27 14.50
CA HIS A 165 -8.14 -1.14 15.31
C HIS A 165 -7.00 -0.52 16.17
N PRO A 166 -6.98 0.82 16.41
CA PRO A 166 -6.00 1.49 17.28
C PRO A 166 -5.86 0.86 18.68
N TYR A 167 -6.98 0.47 19.31
CA TYR A 167 -6.96 -0.24 20.59
C TYR A 167 -6.07 -1.48 20.58
N LEU A 168 -6.15 -2.32 19.53
CA LEU A 168 -5.33 -3.53 19.41
C LEU A 168 -3.86 -3.20 19.13
N TYR A 169 -3.62 -2.14 18.34
CA TYR A 169 -2.28 -1.63 18.05
C TYR A 169 -1.57 -1.15 19.32
N SER A 170 -2.24 -0.34 20.13
CA SER A 170 -1.69 0.20 21.40
C SER A 170 -1.65 -0.82 22.54
N ASN A 171 -2.33 -1.97 22.40
CA ASN A 171 -2.36 -3.04 23.41
C ASN A 171 -1.87 -4.38 22.82
N PRO A 172 -0.58 -4.49 22.43
CA PRO A 172 -0.08 -5.64 21.67
C PRO A 172 -0.18 -6.98 22.42
N LYS A 173 -0.08 -6.98 23.75
CA LYS A 173 -0.25 -8.21 24.57
C LYS A 173 -1.69 -8.73 24.54
N ILE A 174 -2.67 -7.83 24.64
CA ILE A 174 -4.10 -8.17 24.57
C ILE A 174 -4.42 -8.69 23.16
N HIS A 175 -3.97 -7.95 22.14
CA HIS A 175 -4.15 -8.34 20.75
C HIS A 175 -3.55 -9.72 20.45
N LYS A 176 -2.34 -10.01 20.94
CA LYS A 176 -1.70 -11.31 20.76
C LYS A 176 -2.49 -12.44 21.43
N ARG A 177 -2.95 -12.25 22.67
CA ARG A 177 -3.78 -13.26 23.37
C ARG A 177 -5.08 -13.55 22.62
N ILE A 178 -5.83 -12.49 22.24
CA ILE A 178 -7.09 -12.66 21.49
C ILE A 178 -6.83 -13.37 20.16
N PHE A 179 -5.77 -13.00 19.44
CA PHE A 179 -5.38 -13.68 18.20
C PHE A 179 -5.10 -15.17 18.42
N GLU A 180 -4.37 -15.54 19.48
CA GLU A 180 -4.04 -16.94 19.79
C GLU A 180 -5.28 -17.77 20.14
N ASP A 181 -6.22 -17.19 20.87
CA ASP A 181 -7.50 -17.85 21.15
C ASP A 181 -8.33 -17.99 19.86
N SER A 182 -8.31 -16.97 19.01
CA SER A 182 -9.01 -16.95 17.71
C SER A 182 -8.48 -18.00 16.74
N ILE A 183 -7.16 -18.14 16.63
CA ILE A 183 -6.56 -19.09 15.68
C ILE A 183 -6.73 -20.53 16.11
N LYS A 184 -6.71 -20.84 17.41
CA LYS A 184 -7.06 -22.17 17.94
C LYS A 184 -8.49 -22.54 17.55
N LEU A 185 -9.45 -21.67 17.86
CA LEU A 185 -10.85 -21.88 17.48
C LEU A 185 -11.01 -22.04 15.97
N ALA A 186 -10.36 -21.19 15.18
CA ALA A 186 -10.46 -21.25 13.72
C ALA A 186 -9.92 -22.57 13.14
N LEU A 187 -8.84 -23.10 13.71
CA LEU A 187 -8.22 -24.37 13.28
C LEU A 187 -9.08 -25.60 13.61
N ASP A 188 -9.84 -25.54 14.70
CA ASP A 188 -10.79 -26.57 15.10
C ASP A 188 -12.02 -26.59 14.18
N LEU A 189 -12.49 -25.41 13.78
CA LEU A 189 -13.72 -25.25 13.00
C LEU A 189 -13.53 -25.40 11.49
N ALA A 190 -12.41 -24.92 10.94
CA ALA A 190 -12.24 -24.71 9.50
C ALA A 190 -11.32 -25.73 8.82
N ASP A 191 -11.52 -25.89 7.52
CA ASP A 191 -10.62 -26.66 6.65
C ASP A 191 -9.35 -25.85 6.33
N SER A 192 -9.48 -24.52 6.26
CA SER A 192 -8.35 -23.59 6.11
C SER A 192 -8.62 -22.26 6.81
N VAL A 193 -7.55 -21.59 7.24
CA VAL A 193 -7.56 -20.29 7.92
C VAL A 193 -6.67 -19.33 7.15
N VAL A 194 -7.13 -18.11 6.91
CA VAL A 194 -6.29 -17.02 6.38
C VAL A 194 -6.08 -16.01 7.46
N VAL A 195 -4.82 -15.68 7.74
CA VAL A 195 -4.49 -14.56 8.62
C VAL A 195 -4.15 -13.36 7.74
N ILE A 196 -4.84 -12.27 7.98
CA ILE A 196 -4.82 -11.05 7.17
C ILE A 196 -4.31 -9.92 8.06
N ASN A 197 -3.30 -9.19 7.59
CA ASN A 197 -2.91 -7.92 8.19
C ASN A 197 -3.96 -6.84 7.86
N ALA A 198 -4.26 -5.93 8.79
CA ALA A 198 -5.19 -4.84 8.49
C ALA A 198 -4.52 -3.73 7.68
N TYR A 199 -5.31 -3.09 6.81
CA TYR A 199 -4.87 -2.02 5.92
C TYR A 199 -5.81 -0.84 5.97
N PRO A 200 -5.29 0.38 5.75
CA PRO A 200 -6.07 1.60 5.77
C PRO A 200 -6.90 1.72 4.49
N HIS A 201 -7.98 0.95 4.39
CA HIS A 201 -8.88 1.04 3.24
C HIS A 201 -9.52 2.42 3.18
N VAL A 202 -9.41 3.08 2.03
CA VAL A 202 -10.09 4.36 1.75
C VAL A 202 -11.57 4.26 2.11
N GLY A 203 -12.06 5.24 2.88
CA GLY A 203 -13.43 5.33 3.38
C GLY A 203 -13.68 4.58 4.70
N SER A 204 -12.72 3.78 5.20
CA SER A 204 -12.81 3.18 6.53
C SER A 204 -12.48 4.18 7.65
N ARG A 205 -12.91 3.90 8.89
CA ARG A 205 -12.50 4.70 10.05
C ARG A 205 -11.01 4.50 10.37
N LEU A 206 -10.53 3.26 10.19
CA LEU A 206 -9.12 2.92 10.33
C LEU A 206 -8.19 3.73 9.41
N TRP A 207 -8.67 4.17 8.24
CA TRP A 207 -7.91 5.09 7.39
C TRP A 207 -7.72 6.46 8.05
N GLU A 208 -8.73 7.00 8.74
CA GLU A 208 -8.60 8.27 9.47
C GLU A 208 -7.60 8.15 10.63
N ASP A 209 -7.60 7.01 11.35
CA ASP A 209 -6.61 6.74 12.39
C ASP A 209 -5.19 6.64 11.84
N TRP A 210 -5.04 6.07 10.65
CA TRP A 210 -3.77 6.03 9.96
C TRP A 210 -3.27 7.43 9.58
N ILE A 211 -4.15 8.26 9.01
CA ILE A 211 -3.83 9.64 8.69
C ILE A 211 -3.44 10.40 9.96
N ASN A 212 -4.18 10.24 11.06
CA ASN A 212 -3.93 10.99 12.30
C ASN A 212 -2.78 10.41 13.14
N GLY A 213 -2.13 9.33 12.68
CA GLY A 213 -1.00 8.70 13.37
C GLY A 213 -1.36 7.87 14.62
N SER A 214 -2.63 7.66 14.91
CA SER A 214 -3.07 6.83 16.05
C SER A 214 -2.96 5.32 15.77
N TRP A 215 -2.79 4.94 14.50
CA TRP A 215 -2.62 3.57 14.06
C TRP A 215 -1.74 3.49 12.80
N ARG A 216 -1.08 2.34 12.57
CA ARG A 216 -0.40 2.05 11.30
C ARG A 216 -0.49 0.57 10.95
N PRO A 217 -0.48 0.19 9.66
CA PRO A 217 -0.41 -1.22 9.28
C PRO A 217 0.92 -1.82 9.74
N PHE A 218 0.94 -3.13 10.03
CA PHE A 218 2.21 -3.82 10.21
C PHE A 218 2.93 -3.92 8.87
N ASP A 219 4.27 -3.83 8.90
CA ASP A 219 5.07 -4.28 7.76
C ASP A 219 5.17 -5.82 7.72
N GLU A 220 5.88 -6.36 6.72
CA GLU A 220 6.01 -7.80 6.53
C GLU A 220 6.68 -8.51 7.72
N GLU A 221 7.69 -7.90 8.34
CA GLU A 221 8.44 -8.49 9.45
C GLU A 221 7.64 -8.42 10.75
N GLU A 222 7.00 -7.29 11.02
CA GLU A 222 6.07 -7.09 12.13
C GLU A 222 4.91 -8.09 12.05
N PHE A 223 4.32 -8.26 10.88
CA PHE A 223 3.20 -9.20 10.68
C PHE A 223 3.64 -10.65 10.92
N LYS A 224 4.76 -11.09 10.33
CA LYS A 224 5.30 -12.44 10.54
C LYS A 224 5.64 -12.69 12.00
N ARG A 225 6.27 -11.73 12.67
CA ARG A 225 6.61 -11.81 14.11
C ARG A 225 5.36 -11.88 14.98
N PHE A 226 4.33 -11.09 14.65
CA PHE A 226 3.06 -11.10 15.38
C PHE A 226 2.37 -12.47 15.26
N VAL A 227 2.30 -13.03 14.06
CA VAL A 227 1.68 -14.35 13.83
C VAL A 227 2.51 -15.47 14.48
N GLY A 228 3.84 -15.41 14.36
CA GLY A 228 4.75 -16.39 14.94
C GLY A 228 4.61 -17.78 14.31
N GLY A 229 4.83 -18.83 15.09
CA GLY A 229 4.84 -20.22 14.62
C GLY A 229 3.53 -20.70 13.98
N TRP A 230 2.40 -20.03 14.26
CA TRP A 230 1.11 -20.34 13.64
C TRP A 230 1.14 -20.23 12.12
N GLY A 231 1.98 -19.36 11.56
CA GLY A 231 2.12 -19.20 10.11
C GLY A 231 2.70 -20.43 9.40
N MET A 232 3.26 -21.40 10.13
CA MET A 232 3.77 -22.66 9.58
C MET A 232 2.76 -23.80 9.63
N HIS A 233 1.58 -23.58 10.25
CA HIS A 233 0.57 -24.62 10.37
C HIS A 233 -0.03 -24.94 8.99
N PRO A 234 -0.23 -26.22 8.60
CA PRO A 234 -0.62 -26.60 7.24
C PRO A 234 -2.00 -26.08 6.79
N LYS A 235 -2.88 -25.76 7.75
CA LYS A 235 -4.18 -25.11 7.47
C LYS A 235 -4.11 -23.59 7.35
N VAL A 236 -2.98 -22.94 7.69
CA VAL A 236 -2.86 -21.48 7.79
C VAL A 236 -2.19 -20.91 6.53
N GLU A 237 -2.84 -19.92 5.94
CA GLU A 237 -2.31 -19.09 4.85
C GLU A 237 -2.11 -17.66 5.37
N LEU A 238 -0.95 -17.06 5.15
CA LEU A 238 -0.71 -15.65 5.46
C LEU A 238 -1.01 -14.79 4.23
N ASP A 239 -1.89 -13.81 4.37
CA ASP A 239 -2.21 -12.90 3.28
C ASP A 239 -1.28 -11.69 3.27
N PHE A 240 -0.40 -11.67 2.28
CA PHE A 240 0.50 -10.55 1.97
C PHE A 240 0.01 -9.68 0.82
N ASN A 241 -1.12 -10.02 0.17
CA ASN A 241 -1.58 -9.28 -1.02
C ASN A 241 -1.82 -7.82 -0.68
N ASN A 242 -2.37 -7.58 0.50
CA ASN A 242 -2.68 -6.24 0.94
C ASN A 242 -1.42 -5.42 1.34
N LEU A 243 -0.23 -6.04 1.54
CA LEU A 243 1.03 -5.30 1.80
C LEU A 243 1.44 -4.44 0.59
N ASN A 244 0.98 -4.82 -0.60
CA ASN A 244 1.26 -4.13 -1.84
C ASN A 244 0.25 -3.00 -2.09
N PHE A 245 0.06 -2.11 -1.11
CA PHE A 245 -0.75 -0.92 -1.27
C PHE A 245 0.11 0.30 -1.60
N ILE A 246 -0.53 1.37 -2.06
CA ILE A 246 0.06 2.71 -2.19
C ILE A 246 -0.86 3.64 -1.37
N PRO A 247 -0.33 4.60 -0.60
CA PRO A 247 -1.14 5.59 0.09
C PRO A 247 -2.13 6.27 -0.86
N LYS A 248 -3.40 6.24 -0.49
CA LYS A 248 -4.49 6.87 -1.25
C LYS A 248 -5.23 7.85 -0.35
N PHE A 249 -5.45 9.04 -0.88
CA PHE A 249 -6.14 10.13 -0.21
C PHE A 249 -7.43 10.42 -1.01
N PRO A 250 -8.62 10.25 -0.42
CA PRO A 250 -9.89 10.52 -1.08
C PRO A 250 -9.96 11.94 -1.60
N ARG A 251 -10.56 12.17 -2.77
CA ARG A 251 -10.57 13.51 -3.42
C ARG A 251 -11.23 14.56 -2.52
N GLU A 252 -12.29 14.17 -1.84
CA GLU A 252 -13.04 14.98 -0.88
C GLU A 252 -12.23 15.35 0.38
N LYS A 253 -11.11 14.67 0.64
CA LYS A 253 -10.17 14.96 1.73
C LYS A 253 -8.93 15.72 1.26
N GLN A 254 -8.69 15.83 -0.05
CA GLN A 254 -7.49 16.48 -0.58
C GLN A 254 -7.59 18.00 -0.40
N ILE A 255 -6.55 18.57 0.19
CA ILE A 255 -6.37 20.02 0.35
C ILE A 255 -5.12 20.48 -0.41
N PHE A 256 -5.13 21.73 -0.87
CA PHE A 256 -3.93 22.38 -1.39
C PHE A 256 -3.07 22.87 -0.23
N LEU A 257 -1.93 22.23 0.01
CA LEU A 257 -1.03 22.57 1.10
C LEU A 257 -0.19 23.78 0.71
N HIS A 258 -0.62 24.98 1.11
CA HIS A 258 0.06 26.25 0.82
C HIS A 258 0.39 26.99 2.11
N GLY A 259 1.68 27.07 2.44
CA GLY A 259 2.14 27.78 3.62
C GLY A 259 3.53 27.37 4.07
N VAL A 260 4.01 28.07 5.11
CA VAL A 260 5.28 27.83 5.79
C VAL A 260 4.98 27.69 7.29
N GLY A 261 5.56 26.68 7.93
CA GLY A 261 5.35 26.39 9.35
C GLY A 261 5.39 24.90 9.65
N HIS A 262 5.43 24.57 10.95
CA HIS A 262 5.43 23.19 11.46
C HIS A 262 4.37 22.32 10.79
N ASP A 263 3.10 22.74 10.83
CA ASP A 263 1.96 21.98 10.31
C ASP A 263 2.06 21.68 8.81
N TYR A 264 2.76 22.53 8.05
CA TYR A 264 3.02 22.31 6.63
C TYR A 264 4.26 21.44 6.39
N LEU A 265 5.22 21.38 7.32
CA LEU A 265 6.38 20.49 7.23
C LEU A 265 6.02 19.05 7.59
N VAL A 266 5.30 18.87 8.70
CA VAL A 266 4.94 17.56 9.26
C VAL A 266 3.47 17.23 9.03
N HIS A 267 2.88 17.76 7.96
CA HIS A 267 1.50 17.49 7.61
C HIS A 267 1.25 15.97 7.56
N PRO A 268 0.14 15.44 8.12
CA PRO A 268 -0.02 13.99 8.28
C PRO A 268 0.04 13.19 6.98
N TYR A 269 -0.36 13.80 5.86
CA TYR A 269 -0.21 13.19 4.53
C TYR A 269 1.24 12.96 4.13
N TYR A 270 2.16 13.86 4.51
CA TYR A 270 3.59 13.67 4.30
C TYR A 270 4.12 12.57 5.20
N GLU A 271 3.75 12.56 6.49
CA GLU A 271 4.17 11.51 7.44
C GLU A 271 3.77 10.11 6.98
N VAL A 272 2.54 9.95 6.51
CA VAL A 272 2.05 8.70 5.90
C VAL A 272 2.92 8.26 4.73
N TRP A 273 3.32 9.19 3.85
CA TRP A 273 4.18 8.86 2.72
C TRP A 273 5.61 8.52 3.16
N GLN A 274 6.18 9.27 4.10
CA GLN A 274 7.55 9.02 4.59
C GLN A 274 7.63 7.65 5.28
N ASP A 275 6.64 7.32 6.11
CA ASP A 275 6.48 5.99 6.70
C ASP A 275 6.34 4.89 5.63
N TYR A 276 5.50 5.12 4.62
CA TYR A 276 5.32 4.17 3.51
C TYR A 276 6.61 3.91 2.74
N ILE A 277 7.35 4.97 2.40
CA ILE A 277 8.59 4.91 1.64
C ILE A 277 9.67 4.14 2.43
N VAL A 278 9.66 4.22 3.76
CA VAL A 278 10.62 3.48 4.59
C VAL A 278 10.21 2.01 4.76
N ARG A 279 8.92 1.71 4.96
CA ARG A 279 8.52 0.34 5.37
C ARG A 279 8.07 -0.57 4.22
N PHE A 280 7.47 -0.03 3.17
CA PHE A 280 6.81 -0.82 2.13
C PHE A 280 7.44 -0.65 0.73
N TYR A 281 7.98 0.53 0.43
CA TYR A 281 8.62 0.78 -0.86
C TYR A 281 9.91 -0.02 -1.03
N LYS A 282 10.14 -0.50 -2.26
CA LYS A 282 11.38 -1.15 -2.68
C LYS A 282 11.94 -0.38 -3.88
N PRO A 283 13.13 0.24 -3.77
CA PRO A 283 13.77 0.90 -4.90
C PRO A 283 13.95 -0.03 -6.12
N PRO A 284 13.95 0.50 -7.36
CA PRO A 284 14.23 -0.31 -8.54
C PRO A 284 15.65 -0.90 -8.49
N LYS A 285 15.75 -2.23 -8.56
CA LYS A 285 17.04 -2.96 -8.50
C LYS A 285 18.01 -2.60 -9.62
N SER A 286 17.49 -2.13 -10.76
CA SER A 286 18.31 -1.71 -11.90
C SER A 286 19.02 -0.37 -11.67
N LYS A 287 18.70 0.35 -10.59
CA LYS A 287 19.19 1.69 -10.31
C LYS A 287 20.11 1.71 -9.08
N ASP A 288 21.41 1.80 -9.32
CA ASP A 288 22.45 1.79 -8.29
C ASP A 288 23.09 3.16 -8.02
N ILE A 289 22.71 4.19 -8.77
CA ILE A 289 23.16 5.58 -8.59
C ILE A 289 21.97 6.43 -8.16
N ALA A 290 21.96 6.96 -6.94
CA ALA A 290 20.92 7.87 -6.48
C ALA A 290 21.27 9.32 -6.80
N LEU A 291 20.33 10.07 -7.37
CA LEU A 291 20.43 11.50 -7.63
C LEU A 291 19.34 12.23 -6.87
N PHE A 292 19.72 12.91 -5.80
CA PHE A 292 18.88 13.79 -5.02
C PHE A 292 18.71 15.12 -5.74
N LEU A 293 17.45 15.50 -5.97
CA LEU A 293 17.03 16.66 -6.74
C LEU A 293 16.22 17.63 -5.88
N PRO A 294 16.25 18.94 -6.19
CA PRO A 294 15.54 19.94 -5.43
C PRO A 294 14.05 19.93 -5.77
N CYS A 295 13.27 20.55 -4.89
CA CYS A 295 11.89 20.91 -5.18
C CYS A 295 11.84 21.89 -6.38
N ALA A 296 10.64 22.12 -6.90
CA ALA A 296 10.42 23.17 -7.90
C ALA A 296 9.04 23.77 -7.72
N TYR A 297 8.90 25.10 -7.83
CA TYR A 297 7.61 25.79 -7.66
C TYR A 297 6.46 25.12 -8.42
N ARG A 298 6.64 24.89 -9.73
CA ARG A 298 5.65 24.20 -10.56
C ARG A 298 5.65 22.69 -10.32
N LYS A 299 4.48 22.15 -9.97
CA LYS A 299 4.23 20.71 -9.79
C LYS A 299 3.35 20.11 -10.90
N PRO A 300 3.45 18.80 -11.18
CA PRO A 300 4.53 17.90 -10.75
C PRO A 300 5.90 18.39 -11.24
N TYR A 301 6.97 18.03 -10.53
CA TYR A 301 8.30 18.64 -10.70
C TYR A 301 8.79 18.65 -12.15
N THR A 302 8.50 17.60 -12.91
CA THR A 302 8.86 17.42 -14.33
C THR A 302 8.32 18.51 -15.26
N ARG A 303 7.33 19.30 -14.82
CA ARG A 303 6.80 20.44 -15.59
C ARG A 303 7.58 21.74 -15.35
N SER A 304 8.42 21.79 -14.33
CA SER A 304 9.24 22.97 -14.01
C SER A 304 10.38 23.15 -15.01
N LYS A 305 10.82 24.41 -15.22
CA LYS A 305 11.99 24.71 -16.08
C LYS A 305 13.26 24.03 -15.56
N THR A 306 13.44 24.03 -14.24
CA THR A 306 14.59 23.40 -13.56
C THR A 306 14.68 21.91 -13.84
N TRP A 307 13.62 21.15 -13.57
CA TRP A 307 13.64 19.70 -13.82
C TRP A 307 13.75 19.38 -15.30
N LYS A 308 13.13 20.16 -16.19
CA LYS A 308 13.31 19.98 -17.63
C LYS A 308 14.78 20.13 -18.04
N ALA A 309 15.46 21.15 -17.53
CA ALA A 309 16.89 21.37 -17.82
C ALA A 309 17.75 20.19 -17.32
N ILE A 310 17.52 19.75 -16.07
CA ILE A 310 18.24 18.61 -15.48
C ILE A 310 17.99 17.33 -16.27
N LEU A 311 16.71 17.00 -16.54
CA LEU A 311 16.34 15.80 -17.28
C LEU A 311 16.91 15.82 -18.70
N ASN A 312 16.85 16.95 -19.41
CA ASN A 312 17.45 17.08 -20.74
C ASN A 312 18.97 16.86 -20.72
N ALA A 313 19.66 17.25 -19.64
CA ALA A 313 21.10 17.05 -19.49
C ALA A 313 21.49 15.58 -19.27
N ILE A 314 20.63 14.78 -18.61
CA ILE A 314 20.97 13.42 -18.18
C ILE A 314 20.26 12.30 -18.97
N TYR A 315 19.13 12.59 -19.63
CA TYR A 315 18.30 11.56 -20.26
C TYR A 315 19.00 10.85 -21.43
N SER A 316 19.85 11.57 -22.17
CA SER A 316 20.62 11.01 -23.29
C SER A 316 21.86 10.23 -22.84
N LEU A 317 22.14 10.12 -21.54
CA LEU A 317 23.29 9.38 -21.04
C LEU A 317 23.02 7.87 -21.17
N PRO A 318 23.96 7.06 -21.70
CA PRO A 318 23.78 5.62 -21.89
C PRO A 318 23.43 4.86 -20.59
N PHE A 319 23.88 5.38 -19.46
CA PHE A 319 23.67 4.81 -18.13
C PHE A 319 22.49 5.45 -17.37
N PHE A 320 21.70 6.32 -17.99
CA PHE A 320 20.48 6.88 -17.39
C PHE A 320 19.56 5.81 -16.76
N PRO A 321 19.39 4.60 -17.34
CA PRO A 321 18.59 3.54 -16.71
C PRO A 321 19.06 3.17 -15.29
N ARG A 322 20.34 3.37 -14.96
CA ARG A 322 20.95 3.12 -13.63
C ARG A 322 20.76 4.26 -12.63
N ILE A 323 20.34 5.44 -13.08
CA ILE A 323 20.14 6.60 -12.23
C ILE A 323 18.74 6.56 -11.62
N HIS A 324 18.65 6.65 -10.30
CA HIS A 324 17.43 6.84 -9.56
C HIS A 324 17.27 8.30 -9.16
N LEU A 325 16.23 8.95 -9.69
CA LEU A 325 15.89 10.32 -9.33
C LEU A 325 15.04 10.29 -8.05
N ILE A 326 15.42 11.10 -7.07
CA ILE A 326 14.71 11.20 -5.80
C ILE A 326 14.62 12.69 -5.47
N ALA A 327 13.41 13.23 -5.38
CA ALA A 327 13.23 14.61 -4.95
C ALA A 327 13.37 14.68 -3.43
N VAL A 328 14.07 15.70 -2.92
CA VAL A 328 14.11 16.01 -1.48
C VAL A 328 13.63 17.45 -1.32
N SER A 329 12.60 17.64 -0.50
CA SER A 329 11.84 18.90 -0.40
C SER A 329 11.06 18.97 0.93
N SER A 330 10.27 20.02 1.17
CA SER A 330 9.45 20.13 2.39
C SER A 330 8.55 18.91 2.70
N PRO A 331 7.93 18.22 1.71
CA PRO A 331 7.25 16.95 1.95
C PRO A 331 8.14 15.76 2.34
N GLY A 332 9.47 15.89 2.26
CA GLY A 332 10.45 14.87 2.57
C GLY A 332 11.16 14.26 1.36
N VAL A 333 11.55 12.98 1.49
CA VAL A 333 12.20 12.19 0.44
C VAL A 333 11.12 11.57 -0.45
N ILE A 334 11.21 11.77 -1.76
CA ILE A 334 10.18 11.37 -2.72
C ILE A 334 10.84 10.69 -3.92
N PRO A 335 10.84 9.35 -3.99
CA PRO A 335 11.24 8.63 -5.18
C PRO A 335 10.48 9.08 -6.44
N TYR A 336 11.12 9.03 -7.60
CA TYR A 336 10.55 9.51 -8.87
C TYR A 336 9.19 8.87 -9.19
N GLU A 337 8.98 7.62 -8.80
CA GLU A 337 7.73 6.89 -9.03
C GLU A 337 6.52 7.58 -8.39
N PHE A 338 6.73 8.38 -7.33
CA PHE A 338 5.65 8.96 -6.54
C PHE A 338 5.45 10.47 -6.75
N ILE A 339 6.27 11.16 -7.55
CA ILE A 339 6.19 12.63 -7.68
C ILE A 339 4.86 13.16 -8.24
N ASN A 340 4.09 12.30 -8.93
CA ASN A 340 2.77 12.63 -9.47
C ASN A 340 1.62 12.25 -8.53
N TYR A 341 1.92 11.74 -7.34
CA TYR A 341 0.89 11.38 -6.36
C TYR A 341 0.56 12.58 -5.49
N TYR A 342 -0.67 12.63 -5.01
CA TYR A 342 -1.06 13.57 -3.98
C TYR A 342 -0.39 13.17 -2.65
N PRO A 343 0.13 14.11 -1.84
CA PRO A 343 0.12 15.58 -2.01
C PRO A 343 1.29 16.17 -2.82
N PHE A 344 2.27 15.37 -3.27
CA PHE A 344 3.50 15.87 -3.90
C PHE A 344 3.29 16.68 -5.19
N GLN A 345 2.19 16.43 -5.91
CA GLN A 345 1.81 17.23 -7.08
C GLN A 345 0.99 18.49 -6.75
N SER A 346 0.64 18.72 -5.49
CA SER A 346 -0.39 19.68 -5.05
C SER A 346 -0.04 20.34 -3.71
N TYR A 347 1.13 20.99 -3.65
CA TYR A 347 1.56 21.83 -2.53
C TYR A 347 2.39 23.01 -3.02
N ASP A 348 2.48 24.04 -2.20
CA ASP A 348 3.38 25.18 -2.39
C ASP A 348 3.98 25.64 -1.06
N TRP A 349 5.29 25.83 -1.08
CA TRP A 349 6.09 26.20 0.09
C TRP A 349 6.84 27.49 -0.27
N PRO A 350 6.30 28.67 0.09
CA PRO A 350 6.90 29.95 -0.26
C PRO A 350 8.14 30.25 0.60
N GLU A 351 9.32 29.89 0.10
CA GLU A 351 10.62 30.04 0.78
C GLU A 351 10.87 31.45 1.36
N TRP A 352 10.30 32.50 0.76
CA TRP A 352 10.44 33.89 1.24
C TRP A 352 9.67 34.21 2.52
N LEU A 353 8.80 33.32 3.00
CA LEU A 353 8.09 33.43 4.28
C LEU A 353 8.80 32.70 5.43
N GLU A 354 9.94 32.05 5.17
CA GLU A 354 10.69 31.32 6.19
C GLU A 354 11.33 32.25 7.22
N THR A 355 11.14 31.90 8.49
CA THR A 355 11.93 32.45 9.60
C THR A 355 13.15 31.57 9.85
N GLU A 356 14.16 32.08 10.55
CA GLU A 356 15.33 31.29 10.94
C GLU A 356 14.98 30.08 11.83
N GLU A 357 13.91 30.19 12.61
CA GLU A 357 13.37 29.07 13.38
C GLU A 357 12.81 27.98 12.46
N ILE A 358 11.98 28.35 11.48
CA ILE A 358 11.41 27.40 10.53
C ILE A 358 12.48 26.76 9.64
N LYS A 359 13.54 27.48 9.27
CA LYS A 359 14.67 26.90 8.54
C LYS A 359 15.38 25.81 9.33
N ARG A 360 15.64 26.04 10.63
CA ARG A 360 16.26 25.03 11.50
C ARG A 360 15.37 23.79 11.61
N GLU A 361 14.06 24.01 11.78
CA GLU A 361 13.09 22.93 11.81
C GLU A 361 13.03 22.15 10.49
N TYR A 362 13.01 22.86 9.36
CA TYR A 362 13.07 22.26 8.02
C TYR A 362 14.29 21.35 7.89
N ILE A 363 15.47 21.83 8.31
CA ILE A 363 16.72 21.07 8.26
C ILE A 363 16.58 19.80 9.10
N GLU A 364 16.10 19.91 10.33
CA GLU A 364 15.99 18.77 11.24
C GLU A 364 14.99 17.72 10.73
N VAL A 365 13.78 18.13 10.34
CA VAL A 365 12.75 17.24 9.78
C VAL A 365 13.27 16.55 8.51
N THR A 366 13.90 17.30 7.61
CA THR A 366 14.45 16.76 6.37
C THR A 366 15.60 15.78 6.65
N LYS A 367 16.49 16.11 7.59
CA LYS A 367 17.60 15.25 8.00
C LYS A 367 17.08 13.92 8.53
N ILE A 368 16.10 13.93 9.42
CA ILE A 368 15.49 12.71 9.97
C ILE A 368 14.90 11.84 8.84
N ARG A 369 14.15 12.45 7.91
CA ARG A 369 13.54 11.73 6.77
C ARG A 369 14.59 11.13 5.84
N VAL A 370 15.67 11.86 5.54
CA VAL A 370 16.81 11.36 4.76
C VAL A 370 17.52 10.22 5.50
N LYS A 371 17.78 10.35 6.81
CA LYS A 371 18.37 9.28 7.63
C LYS A 371 17.54 8.00 7.58
N ASN A 372 16.23 8.11 7.81
CA ASN A 372 15.32 6.96 7.77
C ASN A 372 15.33 6.28 6.39
N TYR A 373 15.34 7.07 5.31
CA TYR A 373 15.47 6.53 3.95
C TYR A 373 16.79 5.80 3.74
N LEU A 374 17.91 6.39 4.15
CA LEU A 374 19.25 5.80 4.00
C LEU A 374 19.41 4.52 4.82
N MET A 375 18.96 4.52 6.08
CA MET A 375 19.01 3.33 6.93
C MET A 375 18.32 2.12 6.29
N LYS A 376 17.21 2.34 5.58
CA LYS A 376 16.50 1.27 4.89
C LYS A 376 17.09 0.93 3.52
N HIS A 377 17.46 1.93 2.73
CA HIS A 377 17.63 1.78 1.28
C HIS A 377 19.06 2.00 0.80
N ALA A 378 20.01 2.42 1.65
CA ALA A 378 21.36 2.75 1.21
C ALA A 378 22.13 1.57 0.61
N SER A 379 21.76 0.33 0.93
CA SER A 379 22.34 -0.88 0.32
C SER A 379 21.95 -1.05 -1.15
N ASN A 380 20.86 -0.42 -1.62
CA ASN A 380 20.46 -0.44 -3.04
C ASN A 380 21.35 0.46 -3.91
N TYR A 381 22.08 1.40 -3.29
CA TYR A 381 22.86 2.39 -4.03
C TYR A 381 24.35 2.27 -3.71
N ARG A 382 25.14 2.28 -4.78
CA ARG A 382 26.59 2.36 -4.68
C ARG A 382 27.05 3.76 -4.29
N ILE A 383 26.41 4.78 -4.86
CA ILE A 383 26.78 6.19 -4.68
C ILE A 383 25.54 7.10 -4.74
N PHE A 384 25.62 8.25 -4.08
CA PHE A 384 24.61 9.29 -4.04
C PHE A 384 25.18 10.61 -4.53
N TYR A 385 24.38 11.32 -5.33
CA TYR A 385 24.67 12.67 -5.78
C TYR A 385 23.62 13.64 -5.23
N ALA A 386 24.06 14.75 -4.66
CA ALA A 386 23.19 15.85 -4.24
C ALA A 386 23.35 17.02 -5.20
N TYR A 387 22.29 17.32 -5.96
CA TYR A 387 22.26 18.41 -6.94
C TYR A 387 21.35 19.55 -6.46
N PHE A 388 21.88 20.43 -5.62
CA PHE A 388 21.14 21.53 -4.99
C PHE A 388 21.94 22.83 -5.09
N ARG A 389 21.27 23.97 -4.92
CA ARG A 389 21.96 25.24 -4.70
C ARG A 389 22.87 25.11 -3.46
N TYR A 390 24.10 25.60 -3.54
CA TYR A 390 24.99 25.64 -2.39
C TYR A 390 24.35 26.48 -1.26
N GLY A 391 24.50 26.01 -0.01
CA GLY A 391 23.89 26.65 1.17
C GLY A 391 22.38 26.45 1.32
N ALA A 392 21.72 25.65 0.47
CA ALA A 392 20.31 25.32 0.67
C ALA A 392 20.11 24.45 1.93
N GLU A 393 19.04 24.71 2.67
CA GLU A 393 18.63 24.00 3.89
C GLU A 393 18.51 22.49 3.64
N THR A 394 17.96 22.11 2.47
CA THR A 394 17.86 20.71 2.06
C THR A 394 19.23 20.06 1.86
N LEU A 395 20.21 20.78 1.30
CA LEU A 395 21.56 20.26 1.10
C LEU A 395 22.26 20.06 2.44
N THR A 396 22.13 21.02 3.36
CA THR A 396 22.63 20.91 4.74
C THR A 396 22.06 19.68 5.43
N ALA A 397 20.74 19.48 5.38
CA ALA A 397 20.06 18.32 5.96
C ALA A 397 20.57 16.98 5.39
N ILE A 398 20.79 16.92 4.07
CA ILE A 398 21.35 15.73 3.40
C ILE A 398 22.79 15.46 3.91
N ILE A 399 23.66 16.47 3.91
CA ILE A 399 25.06 16.32 4.33
C ILE A 399 25.13 15.83 5.79
N GLU A 400 24.35 16.44 6.68
CA GLU A 400 24.27 16.02 8.08
C GLU A 400 23.75 14.58 8.22
N ALA A 401 22.70 14.20 7.47
CA ALA A 401 22.17 12.84 7.50
C ALA A 401 23.23 11.78 7.10
N PHE A 402 24.02 12.06 6.05
CA PHE A 402 25.11 11.16 5.64
C PHE A 402 26.23 11.11 6.67
N ARG A 403 26.58 12.25 7.27
CA ARG A 403 27.60 12.33 8.32
C ARG A 403 27.21 11.52 9.55
N ASP A 404 25.98 11.68 10.03
CA ASP A 404 25.43 10.98 11.20
C ASP A 404 25.45 9.46 11.04
N LEU A 405 25.31 8.96 9.81
CA LEU A 405 25.30 7.54 9.48
C LEU A 405 26.69 6.99 9.09
N GLY A 406 27.73 7.82 9.09
CA GLY A 406 29.06 7.43 8.63
C GLY A 406 29.10 7.07 7.13
N LEU A 407 28.22 7.68 6.32
CA LEU A 407 28.09 7.41 4.88
C LEU A 407 28.66 8.52 4.01
N SER A 408 29.37 9.51 4.57
CA SER A 408 29.92 10.66 3.85
C SER A 408 30.68 10.28 2.58
N ASP A 409 31.44 9.18 2.60
CA ASP A 409 32.21 8.69 1.45
C ASP A 409 31.35 8.25 0.26
N LYS A 410 30.05 8.01 0.48
CA LYS A 410 29.07 7.69 -0.56
C LYS A 410 28.34 8.90 -1.13
N LEU A 411 28.48 10.08 -0.53
CA LEU A 411 27.81 11.30 -1.00
C LEU A 411 28.76 12.14 -1.86
N ARG A 412 28.24 12.65 -2.98
CA ARG A 412 28.93 13.63 -3.83
C ARG A 412 28.02 14.85 -4.01
N VAL A 413 28.47 16.00 -3.53
CA VAL A 413 27.81 17.28 -3.77
C VAL A 413 28.24 17.78 -5.14
N VAL A 414 27.28 18.07 -6.02
CA VAL A 414 27.59 18.40 -7.42
C VAL A 414 27.90 19.88 -7.62
N ILE A 415 27.15 20.74 -6.92
CA ILE A 415 27.39 22.19 -6.91
C ILE A 415 28.05 22.50 -5.57
N ASP A 416 29.38 22.45 -5.56
CA ASP A 416 30.19 22.86 -4.42
C ASP A 416 30.31 24.39 -4.34
N GLU A 417 31.02 24.87 -3.31
CA GLU A 417 31.21 26.30 -3.05
C GLU A 417 31.89 27.02 -4.22
N GLY A 418 32.93 26.42 -4.79
CA GLY A 418 33.68 27.01 -5.90
C GLY A 418 32.81 27.20 -7.14
N LEU A 419 32.09 26.15 -7.56
CA LEU A 419 31.18 26.24 -8.70
C LEU A 419 30.01 27.20 -8.42
N ALA A 420 29.51 27.24 -7.19
CA ALA A 420 28.46 28.18 -6.80
C ALA A 420 28.92 29.64 -6.96
N MET A 421 30.10 29.98 -6.45
CA MET A 421 30.69 31.33 -6.57
C MET A 421 30.88 31.75 -8.04
N GLU A 422 31.34 30.84 -8.90
CA GLU A 422 31.47 31.11 -10.34
C GLU A 422 30.14 31.43 -11.00
N ILE A 423 29.09 30.66 -10.69
CA ILE A 423 27.75 30.87 -11.28
C ILE A 423 27.12 32.16 -10.75
N GLU A 424 27.32 32.48 -9.47
CA GLU A 424 26.83 33.71 -8.86
C GLU A 424 27.45 34.96 -9.48
N ALA A 425 28.75 34.92 -9.82
CA ALA A 425 29.44 36.00 -10.52
C ALA A 425 28.84 36.31 -11.91
N GLU A 426 28.23 35.31 -12.57
CA GLU A 426 27.55 35.48 -13.85
C GLU A 426 26.11 36.02 -13.71
N GLY A 427 25.60 36.16 -12.47
CA GLY A 427 24.26 36.68 -12.19
C GLY A 427 23.11 35.77 -12.63
N PHE A 428 23.40 34.51 -12.99
CA PHE A 428 22.40 33.60 -13.54
C PHE A 428 21.50 32.99 -12.45
N LYS A 429 20.18 33.20 -12.57
CA LYS A 429 19.18 32.57 -11.70
C LYS A 429 18.16 31.78 -12.54
N PRO A 430 17.90 30.49 -12.26
CA PRO A 430 18.37 29.71 -11.09
C PRO A 430 19.69 28.94 -11.33
N MET A 431 20.58 28.91 -10.31
CA MET A 431 21.90 28.25 -10.33
C MET A 431 21.84 26.78 -10.80
N VAL A 432 20.86 26.01 -10.32
CA VAL A 432 20.66 24.60 -10.67
C VAL A 432 20.28 24.34 -12.13
N ALA A 433 19.93 25.38 -12.90
CA ALA A 433 19.68 25.28 -14.34
C ALA A 433 20.82 25.87 -15.18
N HIS A 434 21.91 26.33 -14.55
CA HIS A 434 23.04 26.93 -15.25
C HIS A 434 23.80 25.89 -16.09
N PRO A 435 24.27 26.21 -17.31
CA PRO A 435 25.04 25.29 -18.14
C PRO A 435 26.25 24.67 -17.45
N LYS A 436 27.00 25.45 -16.65
CA LYS A 436 28.15 24.92 -15.88
C LYS A 436 27.73 23.86 -14.86
N ALA A 437 26.64 24.09 -14.13
CA ALA A 437 26.10 23.13 -13.17
C ALA A 437 25.61 21.84 -13.85
N LEU A 438 24.90 21.98 -14.97
CA LEU A 438 24.42 20.83 -15.75
C LEU A 438 25.57 20.02 -16.35
N ASN A 439 26.62 20.68 -16.84
CA ASN A 439 27.81 20.01 -17.33
C ASN A 439 28.55 19.28 -16.20
N LYS A 440 28.70 19.90 -15.03
CA LYS A 440 29.30 19.25 -13.86
C LYS A 440 28.53 18.00 -13.42
N LEU A 441 27.20 18.09 -13.41
CA LEU A 441 26.33 16.95 -13.14
C LEU A 441 26.59 15.79 -14.11
N ARG A 442 26.65 16.07 -15.42
CA ARG A 442 26.90 15.05 -16.45
C ARG A 442 28.27 14.39 -16.29
N GLU A 443 29.30 15.19 -16.05
CA GLU A 443 30.67 14.72 -15.82
C GLU A 443 30.72 13.75 -14.63
N MET A 444 30.26 14.20 -13.47
CA MET A 444 30.31 13.41 -12.24
C MET A 444 29.49 12.12 -12.32
N LEU A 445 28.32 12.16 -12.95
CA LEU A 445 27.52 10.94 -13.19
C LEU A 445 28.23 9.98 -14.16
N GLY A 446 28.96 10.51 -15.15
CA GLY A 446 29.78 9.74 -16.08
C GLY A 446 30.94 9.00 -15.41
N GLU A 447 31.63 9.66 -14.47
CA GLU A 447 32.70 9.05 -13.66
C GLU A 447 32.18 7.88 -12.82
N ALA A 448 31.00 8.04 -12.19
CA ALA A 448 30.37 6.96 -11.44
C ALA A 448 30.01 5.78 -12.34
N ALA A 449 29.57 6.02 -13.57
CA ALA A 449 29.18 4.96 -14.50
C ALA A 449 30.39 4.15 -15.00
N SER A 450 31.53 4.81 -15.19
CA SER A 450 32.81 4.24 -15.65
C SER A 450 33.56 3.48 -14.56
N SER A 451 33.39 3.88 -13.30
CA SER A 451 33.90 3.16 -12.12
C SER A 451 33.11 1.85 -11.89
N LYS A 452 33.32 0.84 -12.75
CA LYS A 452 32.93 -0.55 -12.48
C LYS A 452 34.06 -1.23 -11.71
N GLY A 453 33.81 -1.51 -10.43
CA GLY A 453 34.27 -2.75 -9.80
C GLY A 453 33.30 -3.87 -10.12
#